data_AF-A0A7S1XI90-F1
#
_entry.id   AF-A0A7S1XI90-F1
#
_cell.length_a   1.000
_cell.length_b   1.000
_cell.length_c   1.000
_cell.angle_alpha   90.00
_cell.angle_beta   90.00
_cell.angle_gamma   90.00
#
_symmetry.space_group_name_H-M   'P 1'
#
loop_
_entity.id
_entity.type
_entity.pdbx_description
1 polymer ?
#
loop_
_entity_poly.entity_id
_entity_poly.type
_entity_poly.pdbx_seq_one_letter_code
_entity_poly.pdbx_strand_id
1 'polypeptide(L)'
;SAAAVTALGNCVRAMLGPRGRVVSVELPDTSSIKQNTSTARVYTLQADALVSFMQFDHPAPRIVAASALLQARTHGDGSAAVLLIADELVRRGVRLIHENGLHTSIVTRGFWLAMLEARHLITTKCKISVEKHARVSALAAAKTTLSSSIIPAHTFLSSLASSWTP
;
A
#
# COMPACT_ATOMS: atom_id res chain seq x y z
N SER A 1 -4.03 -6.73 -19.21
CA SER A 1 -3.05 -6.45 -18.14
C SER A 1 -3.39 -5.22 -17.29
N ALA A 2 -3.52 -4.04 -17.89
CA ALA A 2 -3.76 -2.79 -17.15
C ALA A 2 -5.06 -2.77 -16.34
N ALA A 3 -6.17 -3.21 -16.93
CA ALA A 3 -7.46 -3.29 -16.25
C ALA A 3 -7.43 -4.16 -14.98
N ALA A 4 -6.63 -5.24 -14.97
CA ALA A 4 -6.48 -6.11 -13.81
C ALA A 4 -5.72 -5.42 -12.66
N VAL A 5 -4.69 -4.63 -12.99
CA VAL A 5 -3.99 -3.79 -11.99
C VAL A 5 -4.91 -2.70 -11.46
N THR A 6 -5.75 -2.10 -12.31
CA THR A 6 -6.74 -1.10 -11.89
C THR A 6 -7.84 -1.68 -11.03
N ALA A 7 -8.28 -2.92 -11.29
CA ALA A 7 -9.19 -3.62 -10.40
C ALA A 7 -8.60 -3.77 -8.98
N LEU A 8 -7.34 -4.19 -8.87
CA LEU A 8 -6.63 -4.25 -7.58
C LEU A 8 -6.53 -2.87 -6.92
N GLY A 9 -6.18 -1.83 -7.68
CA GLY A 9 -6.12 -0.45 -7.19
C GLY A 9 -7.47 0.04 -6.66
N ASN A 10 -8.57 -0.30 -7.33
CA ASN A 10 -9.93 0.05 -6.90
C ASN A 10 -10.31 -0.62 -5.57
N CYS A 11 -9.90 -1.88 -5.34
CA CYS A 11 -10.14 -2.58 -4.07
C CYS A 11 -9.44 -1.89 -2.90
N VAL A 12 -8.20 -1.43 -3.10
CA VAL A 12 -7.37 -0.88 -2.02
C VAL A 12 -7.62 0.61 -1.79
N ARG A 13 -8.17 1.34 -2.77
CA ARG A 13 -8.40 2.80 -2.68
C ARG A 13 -9.25 3.20 -1.48
N ALA A 14 -10.23 2.38 -1.10
CA ALA A 14 -11.10 2.65 0.04
C ALA A 14 -10.38 2.52 1.40
N MET A 15 -9.21 1.87 1.46
CA MET A 15 -8.48 1.58 2.70
C MET A 15 -7.51 2.70 3.10
N LEU A 16 -7.16 3.60 2.18
CA LEU A 16 -6.09 4.57 2.41
C LEU A 16 -6.54 5.75 3.30
N GLY A 17 -5.71 6.06 4.30
CA GLY A 17 -5.83 7.27 5.13
C GLY A 17 -6.67 7.08 6.41
N PRO A 18 -6.79 8.12 7.24
CA PRO A 18 -7.46 8.05 8.55
C PRO A 18 -8.98 7.80 8.45
N ARG A 19 -9.57 8.01 7.26
CA ARG A 19 -10.97 7.69 6.94
C ARG A 19 -11.09 6.42 6.08
N GLY A 20 -10.04 5.61 6.04
CA GLY A 20 -10.04 4.32 5.36
C GLY A 20 -11.14 3.41 5.89
N ARG A 21 -11.77 2.65 5.00
CA ARG A 21 -12.82 1.70 5.31
C ARG A 21 -12.24 0.30 5.44
N VAL A 22 -12.66 -0.40 6.48
CA VAL A 22 -12.29 -1.80 6.70
C VAL A 22 -12.83 -2.63 5.55
N VAL A 23 -11.94 -3.34 4.87
CA VAL A 23 -12.31 -4.29 3.83
C VAL A 23 -12.34 -5.67 4.46
N SER A 24 -13.29 -6.49 4.02
CA SER A 24 -13.36 -7.88 4.45
C SER A 24 -13.23 -8.84 3.28
N VAL A 25 -12.55 -9.93 3.54
CA VAL A 25 -12.33 -11.03 2.61
C VAL A 25 -12.97 -12.28 3.19
N GLU A 26 -13.81 -12.94 2.41
CA GLU A 26 -14.31 -14.27 2.73
C GLU A 26 -13.26 -15.30 2.30
N LEU A 27 -12.87 -16.16 3.24
CA LEU A 27 -11.96 -17.26 2.96
C LEU A 27 -12.76 -18.44 2.39
N PRO A 28 -12.22 -19.16 1.38
CA PRO A 28 -12.84 -20.37 0.90
C PRO A 28 -12.85 -21.44 2.00
N ASP A 29 -13.98 -22.11 2.17
CA ASP A 29 -14.14 -23.19 3.14
C ASP A 29 -13.15 -24.32 2.84
N THR A 30 -12.14 -24.50 3.68
CA THR A 30 -11.11 -25.55 3.50
C THR A 30 -11.57 -26.94 3.96
N SER A 31 -12.78 -27.08 4.48
CA SER A 31 -13.33 -28.35 4.95
C SER A 31 -14.50 -28.82 4.08
N SER A 32 -14.34 -29.98 3.45
CA SER A 32 -15.37 -30.75 2.75
C SER A 32 -16.50 -31.28 3.65
N ILE A 33 -16.66 -30.74 4.86
CA ILE A 33 -17.77 -31.07 5.77
C ILE A 33 -18.75 -29.91 5.72
N LYS A 34 -19.73 -30.04 4.83
CA LYS A 34 -20.94 -29.23 4.79
C LYS A 34 -21.74 -29.47 6.06
N GLN A 35 -21.39 -28.78 7.14
CA GLN A 35 -22.30 -28.53 8.24
C GLN A 35 -22.22 -27.06 8.63
N ASN A 36 -23.10 -26.27 7.99
CA ASN A 36 -23.82 -25.14 8.57
C ASN A 36 -23.14 -24.36 9.72
N THR A 37 -21.91 -23.86 9.59
CA THR A 37 -21.39 -22.78 10.47
C THR A 37 -20.18 -22.04 9.85
N SER A 38 -20.38 -20.74 9.61
CA SER A 38 -19.37 -19.66 9.43
C SER A 38 -18.22 -19.86 8.43
N THR A 39 -18.39 -19.32 7.21
CA THR A 39 -17.26 -18.92 6.35
C THR A 39 -16.34 -17.98 7.14
N ALA A 40 -15.07 -18.33 7.26
CA ALA A 40 -14.10 -17.50 7.98
C ALA A 40 -13.92 -16.17 7.22
N ARG A 41 -14.12 -15.05 7.90
CA ARG A 41 -14.05 -13.71 7.30
C ARG A 41 -12.96 -12.89 7.97
N VAL A 42 -12.01 -12.41 7.16
CA VAL A 42 -10.90 -11.57 7.63
C VAL A 42 -11.27 -10.12 7.41
N TYR A 43 -11.13 -9.29 8.44
CA TYR A 43 -11.33 -7.84 8.38
C TYR A 43 -9.98 -7.15 8.50
N THR A 44 -9.62 -6.30 7.54
CA THR A 44 -8.32 -5.62 7.53
C THR A 44 -8.38 -4.22 6.94
N LEU A 45 -7.49 -3.35 7.41
CA LEU A 45 -7.14 -2.06 6.81
C LEU A 45 -5.74 -2.08 6.18
N GLN A 46 -5.02 -3.20 6.27
CA GLN A 46 -3.69 -3.36 5.72
C GLN A 46 -3.78 -4.01 4.34
N ALA A 47 -3.22 -3.32 3.34
CA ALA A 47 -3.29 -3.76 1.96
C ALA A 47 -2.45 -5.03 1.70
N ASP A 48 -1.32 -5.19 2.38
CA ASP A 48 -0.46 -6.38 2.34
C ASP A 48 -1.17 -7.63 2.89
N ALA A 49 -1.94 -7.49 3.96
CA ALA A 49 -2.80 -8.56 4.45
C ALA A 49 -3.89 -8.91 3.42
N LEU A 50 -4.58 -7.90 2.86
CA LEU A 50 -5.61 -8.10 1.83
C LEU A 50 -5.05 -8.87 0.63
N VAL A 51 -3.95 -8.42 0.02
CA VAL A 51 -3.39 -9.05 -1.18
C VAL A 51 -2.82 -10.44 -0.93
N SER A 52 -2.50 -10.79 0.33
CA SER A 52 -2.06 -12.14 0.69
C SER A 52 -3.18 -13.18 0.59
N PHE A 53 -4.44 -12.76 0.72
CA PHE A 53 -5.62 -13.63 0.58
C PHE A 53 -6.24 -13.61 -0.82
N MET A 54 -5.79 -12.71 -1.70
CA MET A 54 -6.30 -12.61 -3.06
C MET A 54 -5.63 -13.61 -4.01
N GLN A 55 -6.44 -14.26 -4.84
CA GLN A 55 -5.94 -15.06 -5.96
C GLN A 55 -5.93 -14.22 -7.23
N PHE A 56 -4.82 -14.26 -7.97
CA PHE A 56 -4.63 -13.46 -9.19
C PHE A 56 -4.49 -14.36 -10.41
N ASP A 57 -5.43 -14.24 -11.36
CA ASP A 57 -5.35 -14.95 -12.65
C ASP A 57 -4.28 -14.35 -13.56
N HIS A 58 -4.20 -13.03 -13.60
CA HIS A 58 -3.27 -12.30 -14.48
C HIS A 58 -1.92 -12.04 -13.77
N PRO A 59 -0.76 -12.18 -14.45
CA PRO A 59 0.56 -11.99 -13.82
C PRO A 59 0.85 -10.54 -13.39
N ALA A 60 0.37 -9.53 -14.13
CA ALA A 60 0.60 -8.11 -13.81
C ALA A 60 0.20 -7.69 -12.38
N PRO A 61 -1.05 -7.88 -11.90
CA PRO A 61 -1.40 -7.53 -10.52
C PRO A 61 -0.64 -8.36 -9.48
N ARG A 62 -0.25 -9.61 -9.81
CA ARG A 62 0.58 -10.44 -8.91
C ARG A 62 1.96 -9.84 -8.65
N ILE A 63 2.59 -9.27 -9.68
CA ILE A 63 3.89 -8.56 -9.53
C ILE A 63 3.72 -7.32 -8.64
N VAL A 64 2.65 -6.55 -8.87
CA VAL A 64 2.35 -5.34 -8.08
C VAL A 64 2.05 -5.69 -6.62
N ALA A 65 1.30 -6.78 -6.37
CA ALA A 65 1.05 -7.30 -5.02
C ALA A 65 2.35 -7.75 -4.32
N ALA A 66 3.25 -8.44 -5.04
CA ALA A 66 4.55 -8.83 -4.49
C ALA A 66 5.39 -7.62 -4.05
N SER A 67 5.37 -6.52 -4.80
CA SER A 67 6.02 -5.26 -4.41
C SER A 67 5.44 -4.67 -3.12
N ALA A 68 4.12 -4.74 -2.93
CA ALA A 68 3.48 -4.27 -1.70
C ALA A 68 3.81 -5.14 -0.48
N LEU A 69 3.87 -6.46 -0.66
CA LEU A 69 4.33 -7.40 0.37
C LEU A 69 5.79 -7.13 0.75
N LEU A 70 6.65 -6.85 -0.23
CA LEU A 70 8.04 -6.48 0.02
C LEU A 70 8.14 -5.16 0.79
N GLN A 71 7.34 -4.15 0.45
CA GLN A 71 7.28 -2.88 1.16
C GLN A 71 6.89 -3.08 2.63
N ALA A 72 5.85 -3.87 2.88
CA ALA A 72 5.42 -4.20 4.24
C ALA A 72 6.52 -4.94 5.03
N ARG A 73 7.23 -5.88 4.41
CA ARG A 73 8.35 -6.60 5.07
C ARG A 73 9.56 -5.72 5.36
N THR A 74 9.87 -4.78 4.48
CA THR A 74 11.12 -3.98 4.57
C THR A 74 10.96 -2.70 5.39
N HIS A 75 9.81 -2.03 5.26
CA HIS A 75 9.56 -0.73 5.90
C HIS A 75 8.39 -0.75 6.89
N GLY A 76 7.53 -1.79 6.86
CA GLY A 76 6.39 -1.92 7.78
C GLY A 76 5.19 -1.02 7.48
N ASP A 77 5.31 -0.08 6.54
CA ASP A 77 4.25 0.87 6.17
C ASP A 77 4.27 1.20 4.66
N GLY A 78 3.18 1.77 4.15
CA GLY A 78 3.07 2.24 2.77
C GLY A 78 2.69 1.16 1.75
N SER A 79 2.32 -0.05 2.18
CA SER A 79 1.90 -1.14 1.28
C SER A 79 0.73 -0.73 0.37
N ALA A 80 -0.26 -0.02 0.91
CA ALA A 80 -1.39 0.53 0.16
C ALA A 80 -0.95 1.60 -0.86
N ALA A 81 -0.01 2.46 -0.48
CA ALA A 81 0.49 3.53 -1.36
C ALA A 81 1.23 2.95 -2.58
N VAL A 82 2.03 1.90 -2.39
CA VAL A 82 2.72 1.21 -3.50
C VAL A 82 1.72 0.69 -4.53
N LEU A 83 0.64 0.03 -4.09
CA LEU A 83 -0.39 -0.49 -4.98
C LEU A 83 -1.10 0.62 -5.78
N LEU A 84 -1.45 1.72 -5.10
CA LEU A 84 -2.17 2.84 -5.73
C LEU A 84 -1.30 3.64 -6.70
N ILE A 85 -0.02 3.84 -6.37
CA ILE A 85 0.95 4.49 -7.27
C ILE A 85 1.16 3.60 -8.51
N ALA A 86 1.29 2.28 -8.34
CA ALA A 86 1.42 1.37 -9.46
C ALA A 86 0.19 1.38 -10.38
N ASP A 87 -1.03 1.37 -9.83
CA ASP A 87 -2.27 1.55 -10.61
C ASP A 87 -2.25 2.86 -11.41
N GLU A 88 -1.92 3.98 -10.76
CA GLU A 88 -1.88 5.29 -11.42
C GLU A 88 -0.86 5.35 -12.55
N LEU A 89 0.36 4.83 -12.32
CA LEU A 89 1.41 4.80 -13.33
C LEU A 89 1.02 3.92 -14.52
N VAL A 90 0.43 2.75 -14.29
CA VAL A 90 -0.02 1.86 -15.36
C VAL A 90 -1.14 2.51 -16.17
N ARG A 91 -2.14 3.09 -15.50
CA ARG A 91 -3.27 3.74 -16.17
C ARG A 91 -2.86 4.97 -16.97
N ARG A 92 -1.97 5.82 -16.44
CA ARG A 92 -1.42 6.96 -17.18
C ARG A 92 -0.48 6.51 -18.30
N GLY A 93 0.31 5.46 -18.09
CA GLY A 93 1.19 4.91 -19.11
C GLY A 93 0.42 4.38 -20.31
N VAL A 94 -0.65 3.62 -20.07
CA VAL A 94 -1.57 3.13 -21.11
C VAL A 94 -2.21 4.30 -21.86
N ARG A 95 -2.66 5.33 -21.13
CA ARG A 95 -3.20 6.55 -21.74
C ARG A 95 -2.21 7.21 -22.70
N LEU A 96 -0.97 7.43 -22.27
CA LEU A 96 0.09 8.02 -23.08
C LEU A 96 0.43 7.19 -24.33
N ILE A 97 0.36 5.87 -24.23
CA ILE A 97 0.62 4.97 -25.36
C ILE A 97 -0.53 5.04 -26.38
N HIS A 98 -1.78 4.95 -25.92
CA HIS A 98 -2.94 4.83 -26.82
C HIS A 98 -3.49 6.18 -27.29
N GLU A 99 -3.59 7.19 -26.42
CA GLU A 99 -4.17 8.50 -26.76
C GLU A 99 -3.13 9.42 -27.42
N ASN A 100 -1.86 9.35 -27.00
CA ASN A 100 -0.78 10.21 -27.52
C ASN A 100 0.14 9.49 -28.53
N GLY A 101 -0.07 8.20 -28.80
CA GLY A 101 0.73 7.43 -29.75
C GLY A 101 2.20 7.25 -29.34
N LEU A 102 2.53 7.42 -28.06
CA LEU A 102 3.91 7.32 -27.60
C LEU A 102 4.38 5.86 -27.53
N HIS A 103 5.58 5.60 -28.04
CA HIS A 103 6.18 4.28 -27.91
C HIS A 103 6.46 3.95 -26.43
N THR A 104 6.22 2.69 -26.02
CA THR A 104 6.35 2.25 -24.61
C THR A 104 7.72 2.58 -24.02
N SER A 105 8.80 2.47 -24.81
CA SER A 105 10.15 2.81 -24.35
C SER A 105 10.29 4.28 -23.93
N ILE A 106 9.59 5.20 -24.59
CA ILE A 106 9.63 6.64 -24.26
C ILE A 106 8.92 6.87 -22.94
N VAL A 107 7.73 6.27 -22.76
CA VAL A 107 6.95 6.39 -21.53
C VAL A 107 7.71 5.81 -20.34
N THR A 108 8.28 4.60 -20.48
CA THR A 108 9.09 3.98 -19.43
C THR A 108 10.31 4.82 -19.08
N ARG A 109 11.02 5.36 -20.08
CA ARG A 109 12.17 6.24 -19.83
C ARG A 109 11.76 7.53 -19.14
N GLY A 110 10.64 8.13 -19.52
CA GLY A 110 10.10 9.33 -18.89
C GLY A 110 9.77 9.11 -17.41
N PHE A 111 9.08 8.01 -17.08
CA PHE A 111 8.81 7.65 -15.68
C PHE A 111 10.08 7.37 -14.88
N TRP A 112 11.09 6.72 -15.49
CA TRP A 112 12.37 6.51 -14.84
C TRP A 112 13.06 7.82 -14.47
N LEU A 113 13.15 8.77 -15.41
CA LEU A 113 13.74 10.09 -15.17
C LEU A 113 12.96 10.86 -14.09
N ALA A 114 11.62 10.86 -14.16
CA ALA A 114 10.79 11.50 -13.16
C ALA A 114 10.98 10.90 -11.75
N MET A 115 11.15 9.58 -11.65
CA MET A 115 11.43 8.91 -10.38
C MET A 115 12.78 9.34 -9.80
N LEU A 116 13.82 9.46 -10.63
CA LEU A 116 15.15 9.90 -10.18
C LEU A 116 15.10 11.32 -9.60
N GLU A 117 14.43 12.24 -10.29
CA GLU A 117 14.26 13.61 -9.81
C GLU A 117 13.38 13.68 -8.55
N ALA A 118 12.29 12.90 -8.50
CA ALA A 118 11.45 12.82 -7.31
C ALA A 118 12.24 12.33 -6.09
N ARG A 119 13.08 11.29 -6.26
CA ARG A 119 13.98 10.81 -5.21
C ARG A 119 14.96 11.90 -4.78
N HIS A 120 15.57 12.61 -5.73
CA HIS A 120 16.50 13.70 -5.43
C HIS A 120 15.81 14.79 -4.59
N LEU A 121 14.62 15.23 -4.98
CA LEU A 121 13.82 16.23 -4.25
C LEU A 121 13.46 15.77 -2.84
N ILE A 122 13.04 14.51 -2.67
CA ILE A 122 12.72 13.97 -1.34
C ILE A 122 13.96 14.03 -0.43
N THR A 123 15.12 13.61 -0.94
CA THR A 123 16.36 13.57 -0.15
C THR A 123 16.92 14.93 0.19
N THR A 124 16.76 15.92 -0.69
CA THR A 124 17.38 17.25 -0.54
C THR A 124 16.46 18.28 0.11
N LYS A 125 15.15 18.20 -0.14
CA LYS A 125 14.19 19.24 0.28
C LYS A 125 13.17 18.76 1.31
N CYS A 126 12.84 17.47 1.34
CA CYS A 126 11.77 16.95 2.20
C CYS A 126 12.30 16.21 3.45
N LYS A 127 13.56 15.80 3.45
CA LYS A 127 14.17 15.10 4.58
C LYS A 127 14.52 16.10 5.69
N ILE A 128 13.84 15.97 6.83
CA ILE A 128 14.12 16.77 8.03
C ILE A 128 14.87 15.86 9.01
N SER A 129 16.04 16.31 9.49
CA SER A 129 16.78 15.57 10.53
C SER A 129 16.05 15.68 11.87
N VAL A 130 15.92 14.54 12.56
CA VAL A 130 15.14 14.38 13.78
C VAL A 130 15.98 14.20 15.04
N GLU A 131 17.31 14.28 14.94
CA GLU A 131 18.27 13.99 16.02
C GLU A 131 17.98 14.74 17.34
N LYS A 132 17.62 16.03 17.27
CA LYS A 132 17.38 16.85 18.47
C LYS A 132 16.02 16.60 19.16
N HIS A 133 15.06 16.02 18.44
CA HIS A 133 13.69 15.80 18.94
C HIS A 133 13.20 14.38 18.64
N ALA A 134 14.12 13.40 18.66
CA ALA A 134 13.88 12.04 18.16
C ALA A 134 12.62 11.42 18.77
N ARG A 135 12.42 11.55 20.08
CA ARG A 135 11.25 11.00 20.77
C ARG A 135 9.93 11.68 20.38
N VAL A 136 9.92 13.01 20.28
CA VAL A 136 8.71 13.77 19.92
C VAL A 136 8.32 13.46 18.47
N SER A 137 9.30 13.41 17.58
CA SER A 137 9.08 13.12 16.17
C SER A 137 8.71 11.66 15.91
N ALA A 138 9.31 10.71 16.65
CA ALA A 138 8.91 9.30 16.60
C ALA A 138 7.47 9.12 17.08
N LEU A 139 7.07 9.80 18.15
CA LEU A 139 5.69 9.77 18.65
C LEU A 139 4.71 10.39 17.64
N ALA A 140 5.06 11.50 17.00
CA ALA A 140 4.26 12.10 15.94
C ALA A 140 4.11 11.15 14.73
N ALA A 141 5.21 10.55 14.27
CA ALA A 141 5.19 9.58 13.17
C ALA A 141 4.34 8.35 13.50
N ALA A 142 4.50 7.78 14.70
CA ALA A 142 3.71 6.64 15.16
C ALA A 142 2.21 6.98 15.25
N LYS A 143 1.85 8.19 15.70
CA LYS A 143 0.45 8.66 15.67
C LYS A 143 -0.09 8.74 14.25
N THR A 144 0.68 9.26 13.30
CA THR A 144 0.27 9.36 11.89
C THR A 144 0.05 7.98 11.28
N THR A 145 1.01 7.04 11.43
CA THR A 145 0.87 5.67 10.92
C THR A 145 -0.31 4.93 11.55
N LEU A 146 -0.53 5.09 12.86
CA LEU A 146 -1.64 4.43 13.56
C LEU A 146 -2.99 5.09 13.33
N SER A 147 -3.04 6.32 12.80
CA SER A 147 -4.30 7.06 12.59
C SER A 147 -5.26 6.39 11.60
N SER A 148 -4.74 5.55 10.71
CA SER A 148 -5.52 4.74 9.77
C SER A 148 -5.82 3.33 10.30
N SER A 149 -5.47 3.01 11.54
CA SER A 149 -5.77 1.71 12.16
C SER A 149 -7.13 1.72 12.86
N ILE A 150 -7.78 0.56 12.95
CA ILE A 150 -9.04 0.35 13.69
C ILE A 150 -8.85 0.60 15.20
N ILE A 151 -7.61 0.61 15.69
CA ILE A 151 -7.33 0.60 17.12
C ILE A 151 -7.63 1.98 17.76
N PRO A 152 -8.61 2.07 18.68
CA PRO A 152 -8.99 3.35 19.31
C PRO A 152 -7.88 3.97 20.16
N ALA A 153 -6.96 3.15 20.69
CA ALA A 153 -5.87 3.54 21.58
C ALA A 153 -4.57 3.96 20.87
N HIS A 154 -4.66 4.56 19.68
CA HIS A 154 -3.51 4.99 18.88
C HIS A 154 -2.55 5.94 19.63
N THR A 155 -3.03 6.74 20.57
CA THR A 155 -2.21 7.61 21.45
C THR A 155 -1.38 6.83 22.46
N PHE A 156 -1.93 5.78 23.05
CA PHE A 156 -1.21 4.88 23.96
C PHE A 156 -0.19 4.04 23.19
N LEU A 157 -0.60 3.46 22.05
CA LEU A 157 0.27 2.63 21.22
C LEU A 157 1.42 3.43 20.58
N SER A 158 1.18 4.68 20.18
CA SER A 158 2.26 5.55 19.69
C SER A 158 3.27 5.90 20.79
N SER A 159 2.82 6.12 22.02
CA SER A 159 3.70 6.30 23.18
C SER A 159 4.56 5.06 23.43
N LEU A 160 3.95 3.87 23.41
CA LEU A 160 4.65 2.59 23.56
C LEU A 160 5.64 2.35 22.42
N ALA A 161 5.24 2.57 21.16
CA ALA A 161 6.15 2.42 20.01
C ALA A 161 7.36 3.35 20.11
N SER A 162 7.15 4.60 20.56
CA SER A 162 8.22 5.58 20.75
C SER A 162 9.16 5.28 21.93
N SER A 163 8.75 4.42 22.88
CA SER A 163 9.60 4.00 23.99
C SER A 163 10.45 2.76 23.67
N TRP A 164 10.11 2.04 22.60
CA TRP A 164 10.82 0.86 22.13
C TRP A 164 11.88 1.18 21.05
N THR A 165 11.91 2.41 20.53
CA THR A 165 13.00 2.87 19.67
C THR A 165 14.26 3.09 20.53
N PRO A 166 15.39 2.44 20.20
CA PRO A 166 16.64 2.57 20.96
C PRO A 166 17.20 3.99 20.97
#